data_AF-A0A6A6WYA6-F1
#
_entry.id   AF-A0A6A6WYA6-F1
#
_cell.length_a   1.000
_cell.length_b   1.000
_cell.length_c   1.000
_cell.angle_alpha   90.00
_cell.angle_beta   90.00
_cell.angle_gamma   90.00
#
_symmetry.space_group_name_H-M   'P 1'
#
loop_
_entity.id
_entity.type
_entity.pdbx_description
1 polymer ?
#
loop_
_entity_poly.entity_id
_entity_poly.type
_entity_poly.pdbx_seq_one_letter_code
_entity_poly.pdbx_strand_id
1 'polypeptide(L)'
;MDRPSTYWSAKAQEKLNESRYWKSARLQQRTQWTGLTTLVNEADVVYASAQYLISPIESILNIEYGDRIRISSEKPGKSGKIGEGHIRMDLVFHRPEKEQTIAILEYKRRGFLQRRDFQGAFTSSNVGLGEKLSRAANDPLLKDNAFVSSKQAAAYAIDTQTPFVAIFDWDTMVLFEFNNLKDDNVGEVAFGTWVDENGRETFRKVLLGWVLKACQARDVPRQ
;
A
#
# COMPACT_ATOMS: atom_id res chain seq x y z
N MET A 1 15.26 -2.45 1.02
CA MET A 1 15.72 -2.79 -0.35
C MET A 1 14.74 -2.25 -1.36
N ASP A 2 15.19 -1.58 -2.43
CA ASP A 2 14.28 -1.10 -3.50
C ASP A 2 13.91 -2.23 -4.48
N ARG A 3 12.62 -2.35 -4.85
CA ARG A 3 12.15 -3.30 -5.86
C ARG A 3 11.48 -2.54 -7.02
N PRO A 4 11.83 -2.81 -8.28
CA PRO A 4 11.15 -2.20 -9.42
C PRO A 4 9.66 -2.56 -9.47
N SER A 5 8.80 -1.58 -9.73
CA SER A 5 7.35 -1.77 -9.89
C SER A 5 6.97 -2.68 -11.05
N THR A 6 7.89 -2.89 -12.00
CA THR A 6 7.71 -3.74 -13.19
C THR A 6 7.52 -5.22 -12.86
N TYR A 7 7.93 -5.68 -11.67
CA TYR A 7 7.86 -7.10 -11.28
C TYR A 7 6.43 -7.64 -11.18
N TRP A 8 5.45 -6.81 -10.84
CA TRP A 8 4.02 -7.18 -10.73
C TRP A 8 3.13 -6.49 -11.78
N SER A 9 3.71 -5.67 -12.65
CA SER A 9 2.93 -4.77 -13.52
C SER A 9 2.32 -5.50 -14.73
N ALA A 10 2.91 -6.58 -15.24
CA ALA A 10 2.42 -7.28 -16.44
C ALA A 10 1.01 -7.89 -16.25
N LYS A 11 0.82 -8.69 -15.20
CA LYS A 11 -0.50 -9.28 -14.86
C LYS A 11 -1.54 -8.20 -14.56
N ALA A 12 -1.13 -7.11 -13.90
CA ALA A 12 -2.02 -5.97 -13.67
C ALA A 12 -2.44 -5.27 -14.96
N GLN A 13 -1.53 -5.15 -15.95
CA GLN A 13 -1.86 -4.58 -17.26
C GLN A 13 -2.89 -5.43 -17.99
N GLU A 14 -2.69 -6.74 -17.99
CA GLU A 14 -3.58 -7.70 -18.61
C GLU A 14 -4.99 -7.57 -18.01
N LYS A 15 -5.10 -7.63 -16.68
CA LYS A 15 -6.39 -7.49 -15.99
C LYS A 15 -7.07 -6.13 -16.21
N LEU A 16 -6.30 -5.04 -16.25
CA LEU A 16 -6.82 -3.71 -16.60
C LEU A 16 -7.26 -3.59 -18.05
N ASN A 17 -6.68 -4.37 -18.96
CA ASN A 17 -7.10 -4.39 -20.36
C ASN A 17 -8.35 -5.26 -20.52
N GLU A 18 -8.39 -6.44 -19.91
CA GLU A 18 -9.57 -7.32 -19.88
C GLU A 18 -10.79 -6.57 -19.31
N SER A 19 -10.59 -5.80 -18.24
CA SER A 19 -11.66 -5.04 -17.62
C SER A 19 -12.29 -3.97 -18.52
N ARG A 20 -11.59 -3.53 -19.59
CA ARG A 20 -12.16 -2.59 -20.58
C ARG A 20 -13.19 -3.25 -21.49
N TYR A 21 -13.13 -4.58 -21.65
CA TYR A 21 -14.06 -5.36 -22.47
C TYR A 21 -15.25 -5.89 -21.66
N TRP A 22 -15.18 -5.85 -20.33
CA TRP A 22 -16.25 -6.29 -19.46
C TRP A 22 -17.42 -5.30 -19.46
N LYS A 23 -18.58 -5.73 -19.97
CA LYS A 23 -19.85 -4.97 -20.01
C LYS A 23 -20.52 -4.81 -18.64
N SER A 24 -19.76 -4.71 -17.54
CA SER A 24 -20.35 -4.47 -16.23
C SER A 24 -20.72 -2.99 -16.10
N ALA A 25 -21.97 -2.69 -15.72
CA ALA A 25 -22.42 -1.32 -15.50
C ALA A 25 -21.58 -0.57 -14.45
N ARG A 26 -20.96 -1.29 -13.50
CA ARG A 26 -20.02 -0.75 -12.50
C ARG A 26 -18.67 -0.33 -13.11
N LEU A 27 -18.17 -1.07 -14.10
CA LEU A 27 -16.90 -0.76 -14.79
C LEU A 27 -17.04 0.32 -15.86
N GLN A 28 -18.27 0.55 -16.34
CA GLN A 28 -18.59 1.59 -17.31
C GLN A 28 -18.77 2.99 -16.70
N GLN A 29 -18.76 3.12 -15.37
CA GLN A 29 -18.58 4.42 -14.71
C GLN A 29 -17.13 4.88 -14.93
N ARG A 30 -16.87 5.44 -16.11
CA ARG A 30 -15.68 6.25 -16.36
C ARG A 30 -15.85 7.54 -15.58
N THR A 31 -15.40 7.56 -14.34
CA THR A 31 -15.08 8.83 -13.68
C THR A 31 -13.91 9.42 -14.48
N GLN A 32 -14.16 10.47 -15.25
CA GLN A 32 -13.10 11.33 -15.78
C GLN A 32 -12.77 12.34 -14.69
N TRP A 33 -11.54 12.33 -14.19
CA TRP A 33 -11.11 13.40 -13.30
C TRP A 33 -10.93 14.58 -14.21
N THR A 34 -11.78 15.59 -14.07
CA THR A 34 -11.70 16.77 -14.90
C THR A 34 -10.48 17.64 -14.55
N GLY A 35 -9.72 17.28 -13.52
CA GLY A 35 -8.50 18.01 -13.10
C GLY A 35 -8.77 19.40 -12.52
N LEU A 36 -10.04 19.81 -12.46
CA LEU A 36 -10.46 21.15 -12.04
C LEU A 36 -10.58 21.31 -10.52
N THR A 37 -10.55 20.20 -9.77
CA THR A 37 -10.66 20.21 -8.31
C THR A 37 -9.27 20.18 -7.68
N THR A 38 -8.91 21.22 -6.93
CA THR A 38 -7.67 21.23 -6.13
C THR A 38 -7.82 20.27 -4.95
N LEU A 39 -6.86 19.36 -4.78
CA LEU A 39 -6.77 18.49 -3.61
C LEU A 39 -6.00 19.24 -2.51
N VAL A 40 -6.72 19.73 -1.51
CA VAL A 40 -6.15 20.61 -0.47
C VAL A 40 -5.83 19.83 0.81
N ASN A 41 -6.64 18.82 1.12
CA ASN A 41 -6.51 18.03 2.34
C ASN A 41 -6.48 16.51 2.07
N GLU A 42 -6.29 15.72 3.12
CA GLU A 42 -6.25 14.25 3.04
C GLU A 42 -7.60 13.65 2.63
N ALA A 43 -8.73 14.21 3.08
CA ALA A 43 -10.06 13.74 2.69
C ALA A 43 -10.32 13.91 1.18
N ASP A 44 -9.78 14.96 0.56
CA ASP A 44 -9.83 15.14 -0.89
C ASP A 44 -9.06 14.02 -1.62
N VAL A 45 -7.88 13.66 -1.09
CA VAL A 45 -7.08 12.54 -1.61
C VAL A 45 -7.84 11.22 -1.47
N VAL A 46 -8.47 10.97 -0.31
CA VAL A 46 -9.30 9.78 -0.07
C VAL A 46 -10.45 9.71 -1.08
N TYR A 47 -11.19 10.80 -1.25
CA TYR A 47 -12.33 10.87 -2.17
C TYR A 47 -11.91 10.62 -3.63
N ALA A 48 -10.87 11.30 -4.09
CA ALA A 48 -10.35 11.11 -5.43
C ALA A 48 -9.82 9.67 -5.61
N SER A 49 -9.09 9.14 -4.64
CA SER A 49 -8.57 7.77 -4.68
C SER A 49 -9.69 6.73 -4.76
N ALA A 50 -10.79 6.92 -4.02
CA ALA A 50 -11.94 6.03 -4.06
C ALA A 50 -12.49 5.87 -5.49
N GLN A 51 -12.56 6.98 -6.24
CA GLN A 51 -13.07 7.00 -7.62
C GLN A 51 -12.04 6.51 -8.65
N TYR A 52 -10.79 6.99 -8.59
CA TYR A 52 -9.80 6.75 -9.64
C TYR A 52 -8.97 5.48 -9.44
N LEU A 53 -8.74 5.09 -8.20
CA LEU A 53 -7.89 3.95 -7.85
C LEU A 53 -8.73 2.78 -7.36
N ILE A 54 -9.51 2.99 -6.31
CA ILE A 54 -10.09 1.90 -5.54
C ILE A 54 -11.24 1.22 -6.28
N SER A 55 -12.25 1.95 -6.77
CA SER A 55 -13.42 1.35 -7.43
C SER A 55 -13.06 0.46 -8.65
N PRO A 56 -12.15 0.88 -9.56
CA PRO A 56 -11.69 0.01 -10.64
C PRO A 56 -10.95 -1.24 -10.12
N ILE A 57 -10.11 -1.09 -9.09
CA ILE A 57 -9.37 -2.21 -8.49
C ILE A 57 -10.34 -3.20 -7.83
N GLU A 58 -11.29 -2.71 -7.03
CA GLU A 58 -12.31 -3.51 -6.37
C GLU A 58 -13.09 -4.35 -7.39
N SER A 59 -13.51 -3.73 -8.49
CA SER A 59 -14.24 -4.42 -9.55
C SER A 59 -13.44 -5.57 -10.17
N ILE A 60 -12.14 -5.38 -10.38
CA ILE A 60 -11.25 -6.43 -10.89
C ILE A 60 -11.04 -7.53 -9.85
N LEU A 61 -10.82 -7.18 -8.59
CA LEU A 61 -10.65 -8.16 -7.51
C LEU A 61 -11.91 -8.99 -7.30
N ASN A 62 -13.09 -8.40 -7.40
CA ASN A 62 -14.37 -9.10 -7.32
C ASN A 62 -14.53 -10.14 -8.42
N ILE A 63 -14.09 -9.83 -9.63
CA ILE A 63 -14.13 -10.76 -10.77
C ILE A 63 -13.10 -11.88 -10.61
N GLU A 64 -11.87 -11.54 -10.21
CA GLU A 64 -10.79 -12.53 -10.06
C GLU A 64 -11.00 -13.48 -8.86
N TYR A 65 -11.57 -12.97 -7.76
CA TYR A 65 -11.70 -13.72 -6.50
C TYR A 65 -13.15 -14.05 -6.09
N GLY A 66 -14.15 -13.72 -6.92
CA GLY A 66 -15.56 -14.02 -6.65
C GLY A 66 -16.08 -13.36 -5.36
N ASP A 67 -15.90 -12.05 -5.21
CA ASP A 67 -16.33 -11.23 -4.06
C ASP A 67 -15.73 -11.61 -2.69
N ARG A 68 -14.72 -12.49 -2.66
CA ARG A 68 -14.01 -12.91 -1.42
C ARG A 68 -13.07 -11.84 -0.89
N ILE A 69 -12.67 -10.89 -1.72
CA ILE A 69 -11.89 -9.73 -1.28
C ILE A 69 -12.84 -8.57 -1.02
N ARG A 70 -12.77 -7.98 0.17
CA ARG A 70 -13.50 -6.78 0.54
C ARG A 70 -12.54 -5.65 0.84
N ILE A 71 -13.00 -4.44 0.56
CA ILE A 71 -12.30 -3.20 0.90
C ILE A 71 -13.13 -2.51 1.97
N SER A 72 -12.49 -2.09 3.05
CA SER A 72 -13.15 -1.37 4.14
C SER A 72 -12.35 -0.13 4.51
N SER A 73 -13.05 1.00 4.67
CA SER A 73 -12.47 2.24 5.17
C SER A 73 -12.49 2.29 6.69
N GLU A 74 -11.55 3.01 7.29
CA GLU A 74 -11.51 3.34 8.73
C GLU A 74 -11.60 2.12 9.65
N LYS A 75 -10.89 1.05 9.33
CA LYS A 75 -10.95 -0.19 10.12
C LYS A 75 -10.12 -0.01 11.41
N PRO A 76 -10.70 -0.25 12.61
CA PRO A 76 -9.91 -0.30 13.83
C PRO A 76 -8.98 -1.52 13.81
N GLY A 77 -7.80 -1.36 14.39
CA GLY A 77 -6.82 -2.41 14.60
C GLY A 77 -7.32 -3.48 15.57
N LYS A 78 -6.66 -4.64 15.53
CA LYS A 78 -7.00 -5.80 16.39
C LYS A 78 -6.51 -5.61 17.83
N SER A 79 -5.45 -4.85 18.03
CA SER A 79 -4.88 -4.52 19.35
C SER A 79 -5.62 -3.35 19.99
N GLY A 80 -6.75 -3.66 20.63
CA GLY A 80 -7.42 -2.74 21.53
C GLY A 80 -7.72 -3.40 22.86
N LYS A 81 -6.79 -3.30 23.84
CA LYS A 81 -7.22 -3.26 25.24
C LYS A 81 -7.94 -1.93 25.42
N ILE A 82 -9.16 -1.97 25.97
CA ILE A 82 -9.97 -0.78 26.22
C ILE A 82 -9.12 0.26 26.96
N GLY A 83 -8.80 1.39 26.32
CA GLY A 83 -8.06 2.50 26.92
C GLY A 83 -6.67 2.81 26.31
N GLU A 84 -6.09 1.92 25.51
CA GLU A 84 -4.89 2.22 24.71
C GLU A 84 -5.34 2.52 23.27
N GLY A 85 -4.93 3.68 22.74
CA GLY A 85 -5.48 4.27 21.53
C GLY A 85 -5.68 3.29 20.37
N HIS A 86 -6.89 3.30 19.79
CA HIS A 86 -7.20 2.45 18.63
C HIS A 86 -6.37 2.89 17.42
N ILE A 87 -5.49 2.02 16.95
CA ILE A 87 -4.87 2.14 15.64
C ILE A 87 -6.00 2.11 14.61
N ARG A 88 -6.16 3.18 13.81
CA ARG A 88 -7.15 3.24 12.73
C ARG A 88 -6.42 3.22 11.40
N MET A 89 -6.79 2.28 10.54
CA MET A 89 -6.26 2.19 9.18
C MET A 89 -7.24 2.81 8.20
N ASP A 90 -6.74 3.61 7.26
CA ASP A 90 -7.61 4.31 6.32
C ASP A 90 -8.34 3.37 5.37
N LEU A 91 -7.64 2.42 4.75
CA LEU A 91 -8.23 1.47 3.81
C LEU A 91 -7.57 0.10 3.90
N VAL A 92 -8.40 -0.93 4.05
CA VAL A 92 -7.96 -2.31 4.26
C VAL A 92 -8.57 -3.24 3.21
N PHE A 93 -7.71 -3.95 2.49
CA PHE A 93 -8.07 -5.10 1.66
C PHE A 93 -8.05 -6.34 2.53
N HIS A 94 -9.16 -7.08 2.61
CA HIS A 94 -9.26 -8.25 3.50
C HIS A 94 -10.17 -9.34 2.96
N ARG A 95 -10.05 -10.52 3.56
CA ARG A 95 -10.93 -11.68 3.38
C ARG A 95 -11.76 -11.87 4.63
N PRO A 96 -13.05 -11.47 4.62
CA PRO A 96 -13.91 -11.59 5.78
C PRO A 96 -14.00 -13.04 6.28
N GLU A 97 -14.07 -14.00 5.35
CA GLU A 97 -14.25 -15.42 5.65
C GLU A 97 -13.03 -16.07 6.33
N LYS A 98 -11.86 -15.43 6.24
CA LYS A 98 -10.62 -15.88 6.88
C LYS A 98 -10.17 -14.93 8.01
N GLU A 99 -10.95 -13.88 8.30
CA GLU A 99 -10.56 -12.75 9.16
C GLU A 99 -9.14 -12.20 8.86
N GLN A 100 -8.76 -12.25 7.58
CA GLN A 100 -7.38 -12.09 7.12
C GLN A 100 -7.22 -10.76 6.39
N THR A 101 -6.36 -9.88 6.92
CA THR A 101 -5.92 -8.70 6.17
C THR A 101 -4.94 -9.13 5.08
N ILE A 102 -5.16 -8.61 3.87
CA ILE A 102 -4.32 -8.83 2.69
C ILE A 102 -3.34 -7.69 2.54
N ALA A 103 -3.83 -6.46 2.51
CA ALA A 103 -3.02 -5.27 2.31
C ALA A 103 -3.69 -4.06 2.95
N ILE A 104 -2.90 -3.05 3.28
CA ILE A 104 -3.36 -1.78 3.84
C ILE A 104 -2.88 -0.65 2.93
N LEU A 105 -3.73 0.35 2.76
CA LEU A 105 -3.41 1.62 2.11
C LEU A 105 -3.70 2.75 3.10
N GLU A 106 -2.65 3.46 3.47
CA GLU A 106 -2.69 4.68 4.27
C GLU A 106 -2.65 5.90 3.34
N TYR A 107 -3.56 6.85 3.56
CA TYR A 107 -3.56 8.10 2.82
C TYR A 107 -2.79 9.17 3.59
N LYS A 108 -2.23 10.11 2.83
CA LYS A 108 -1.69 11.37 3.35
C LYS A 108 -2.12 12.51 2.44
N ARG A 109 -2.10 13.73 2.98
CA ARG A 109 -2.27 14.95 2.17
C ARG A 109 -1.23 15.01 1.06
N ARG A 110 -1.57 15.69 -0.05
CA ARG A 110 -0.69 15.86 -1.20
C ARG A 110 0.68 16.47 -0.86
N GLY A 111 1.75 15.92 -1.44
CA GLY A 111 3.14 16.37 -1.26
C GLY A 111 3.73 16.03 0.12
N PHE A 112 3.08 15.14 0.86
CA PHE A 112 3.54 14.67 2.16
C PHE A 112 4.78 13.77 2.04
N LEU A 113 4.83 12.94 1.00
CA LEU A 113 5.91 11.99 0.76
C LEU A 113 7.01 12.66 -0.07
N GLN A 114 8.21 12.79 0.49
CA GLN A 114 9.35 13.38 -0.20
C GLN A 114 10.49 12.37 -0.29
N ARG A 115 10.97 12.11 -1.51
CA ARG A 115 11.98 11.07 -1.76
C ARG A 115 13.26 11.25 -0.94
N ARG A 116 13.65 12.50 -0.70
CA ARG A 116 14.84 12.86 0.11
C ARG A 116 14.75 12.32 1.53
N ASP A 117 13.56 12.26 2.10
CA ASP A 117 13.31 11.81 3.48
C ASP A 117 13.53 10.29 3.64
N PHE A 118 13.46 9.55 2.53
CA PHE A 118 13.69 8.10 2.46
C PHE A 118 15.10 7.73 1.97
N GLN A 119 15.84 8.68 1.37
CA GLN A 119 17.06 8.39 0.62
C GLN A 119 18.16 7.75 1.49
N GLY A 120 18.29 8.16 2.75
CA GLY A 120 19.25 7.58 3.69
C GLY A 120 18.98 6.09 3.97
N ALA A 121 17.71 5.70 3.99
CA ALA A 121 17.27 4.34 4.30
C ALA A 121 17.25 3.41 3.06
N PHE A 122 17.11 3.95 1.84
CA PHE A 122 17.11 3.11 0.63
C PHE A 122 18.47 2.45 0.37
N THR A 123 18.42 1.17 0.02
CA THR A 123 19.57 0.42 -0.52
C THR A 123 19.10 -0.48 -1.65
N SER A 124 19.85 -0.53 -2.73
CA SER A 124 19.53 -1.33 -3.91
C SER A 124 20.13 -2.73 -3.86
N SER A 125 20.98 -3.02 -2.88
CA SER A 125 21.60 -4.32 -2.67
C SER A 125 21.74 -4.65 -1.18
N ASN A 126 22.02 -5.92 -0.88
CA ASN A 126 22.34 -6.37 0.48
C ASN A 126 23.73 -5.88 0.95
N VAL A 127 24.56 -5.37 0.03
CA VAL A 127 25.88 -4.85 0.36
C VAL A 127 25.70 -3.56 1.16
N GLY A 128 26.28 -3.51 2.36
CA GLY A 128 26.16 -2.35 3.27
C GLY A 128 24.86 -2.30 4.08
N LEU A 129 23.98 -3.31 3.99
CA LEU A 129 22.76 -3.36 4.81
C LEU A 129 23.11 -3.42 6.31
N GLY A 130 24.10 -4.24 6.68
CA GLY A 130 24.57 -4.34 8.08
C GLY A 130 25.08 -3.01 8.63
N GLU A 131 25.90 -2.29 7.87
CA GLU A 131 26.40 -0.96 8.26
C GLU A 131 25.26 0.06 8.42
N LYS A 132 24.29 0.06 7.50
CA LYS A 132 23.10 0.91 7.61
C LYS A 132 22.27 0.57 8.85
N LEU A 133 22.07 -0.72 9.15
CA LEU A 133 21.36 -1.14 10.36
C LEU A 133 22.09 -0.70 11.63
N SER A 134 23.42 -0.87 11.70
CA SER A 134 24.23 -0.39 12.83
C SER A 134 24.15 1.13 13.01
N ARG A 135 24.11 1.90 11.92
CA ARG A 135 23.90 3.36 11.98
C ARG A 135 22.48 3.71 12.44
N ALA A 136 21.48 3.01 11.90
CA ALA A 136 20.07 3.21 12.21
C ALA A 136 19.73 2.99 13.70
N ALA A 137 20.52 2.15 14.39
CA ALA A 137 20.38 1.91 15.83
C ALA A 137 20.61 3.18 16.68
N ASN A 138 21.41 4.13 16.18
CA ASN A 138 21.75 5.36 16.91
C ASN A 138 21.08 6.61 16.31
N ASP A 139 20.89 6.65 14.99
CA ASP A 139 20.22 7.75 14.29
C ASP A 139 19.27 7.21 13.21
N PRO A 140 17.96 7.50 13.28
CA PRO A 140 17.01 7.11 12.25
C PRO A 140 17.46 7.55 10.85
N LEU A 141 17.59 6.59 9.93
CA LEU A 141 17.96 6.86 8.53
C LEU A 141 16.81 7.47 7.72
N LEU A 142 15.58 7.25 8.16
CA LEU A 142 14.39 7.94 7.69
C LEU A 142 14.29 9.28 8.42
N LYS A 143 13.97 10.35 7.70
CA LYS A 143 13.84 11.70 8.26
C LYS A 143 12.39 12.18 8.17
N ASP A 144 12.06 13.21 8.95
CA ASP A 144 10.79 13.94 8.90
C ASP A 144 9.54 13.04 8.75
N ASN A 145 8.73 13.29 7.72
CA ASN A 145 7.49 12.57 7.46
C ASN A 145 7.71 11.09 7.19
N ALA A 146 8.82 10.73 6.53
CA ALA A 146 9.13 9.34 6.18
C ALA A 146 9.33 8.47 7.42
N PHE A 147 9.90 9.03 8.50
CA PHE A 147 10.09 8.31 9.75
C PHE A 147 8.74 7.99 10.41
N VAL A 148 7.88 8.99 10.54
CA VAL A 148 6.56 8.83 11.17
C VAL A 148 5.69 7.87 10.35
N SER A 149 5.64 8.06 9.03
CA SER A 149 4.79 7.27 8.15
C SER A 149 5.25 5.81 8.06
N SER A 150 6.57 5.55 8.04
CA SER A 150 7.09 4.17 8.03
C SER A 150 6.85 3.46 9.37
N LYS A 151 6.88 4.19 10.49
CA LYS A 151 6.48 3.64 11.80
C LYS A 151 5.01 3.25 11.82
N GLN A 152 4.13 4.10 11.29
CA GLN A 152 2.70 3.77 11.15
C GLN A 152 2.52 2.51 10.29
N ALA A 153 3.20 2.45 9.14
CA ALA A 153 3.13 1.28 8.27
C ALA A 153 3.60 0.00 8.97
N ALA A 154 4.70 0.04 9.71
CA ALA A 154 5.18 -1.10 10.50
C ALA A 154 4.17 -1.50 11.59
N ALA A 155 3.60 -0.53 12.31
CA ALA A 155 2.59 -0.80 13.34
C ALA A 155 1.35 -1.49 12.76
N TYR A 156 0.86 -1.05 11.60
CA TYR A 156 -0.27 -1.70 10.94
C TYR A 156 0.08 -3.13 10.49
N ALA A 157 1.29 -3.35 10.00
CA ALA A 157 1.76 -4.66 9.59
C ALA A 157 1.79 -5.66 10.76
N ILE A 158 2.27 -5.21 11.93
CA ILE A 158 2.25 -5.98 13.19
C ILE A 158 0.81 -6.30 13.60
N ASP A 159 -0.02 -5.26 13.73
CA ASP A 159 -1.39 -5.38 14.25
C ASP A 159 -2.25 -6.35 13.42
N THR A 160 -2.13 -6.25 12.09
CA THR A 160 -2.97 -7.01 11.17
C THR A 160 -2.32 -8.28 10.63
N GLN A 161 -1.04 -8.50 10.96
CA GLN A 161 -0.25 -9.64 10.49
C GLN A 161 -0.19 -9.75 8.96
N THR A 162 -0.24 -8.61 8.26
CA THR A 162 0.09 -8.53 6.82
C THR A 162 1.41 -7.79 6.60
N PRO A 163 2.30 -8.28 5.72
CA PRO A 163 3.52 -7.56 5.39
C PRO A 163 3.30 -6.43 4.37
N PHE A 164 2.10 -6.33 3.80
CA PHE A 164 1.79 -5.44 2.68
C PHE A 164 1.12 -4.17 3.18
N VAL A 165 1.88 -3.07 3.25
CA VAL A 165 1.35 -1.74 3.58
C VAL A 165 1.82 -0.73 2.54
N ALA A 166 0.91 0.11 2.06
CA ALA A 166 1.19 1.18 1.12
C ALA A 166 0.85 2.54 1.74
N ILE A 167 1.61 3.58 1.40
CA ILE A 167 1.32 4.96 1.77
C ILE A 167 1.17 5.75 0.47
N PHE A 168 0.10 6.54 0.36
CA PHE A 168 -0.25 7.26 -0.85
C PHE A 168 -0.66 8.71 -0.56
N ASP A 169 -0.08 9.64 -1.30
CA ASP A 169 -0.33 11.08 -1.14
C ASP A 169 -0.83 11.76 -2.42
N TRP A 170 -1.47 11.02 -3.31
CA TRP A 170 -1.86 11.46 -4.66
C TRP A 170 -0.72 11.54 -5.68
N ASP A 171 0.39 12.19 -5.34
CA ASP A 171 1.53 12.39 -6.27
C ASP A 171 2.54 11.24 -6.21
N THR A 172 2.55 10.51 -5.10
CA THR A 172 3.52 9.47 -4.78
C THR A 172 2.86 8.31 -4.05
N MET A 173 3.32 7.09 -4.37
CA MET A 173 2.99 5.87 -3.63
C MET A 173 4.28 5.18 -3.17
N VAL A 174 4.36 4.86 -1.89
CA VAL A 174 5.43 4.02 -1.33
C VAL A 174 4.82 2.70 -0.89
N LEU A 175 5.28 1.61 -1.50
CA LEU A 175 4.84 0.25 -1.18
C LEU A 175 5.86 -0.41 -0.25
N PHE A 176 5.41 -0.93 0.89
CA PHE A 176 6.22 -1.69 1.83
C PHE A 176 5.84 -3.18 1.77
N GLU A 177 6.85 -4.03 1.69
CA GLU A 177 6.74 -5.47 1.97
C GLU A 177 7.68 -5.80 3.13
N PHE A 178 7.13 -5.89 4.34
CA PHE A 178 7.89 -6.24 5.54
C PHE A 178 8.32 -7.72 5.51
N ASN A 179 9.59 -7.98 5.81
CA ASN A 179 10.19 -9.31 5.71
C ASN A 179 9.99 -10.17 6.96
N ASN A 180 9.83 -9.54 8.13
CA ASN A 180 9.56 -10.21 9.40
C ASN A 180 8.38 -9.51 10.10
N LEU A 181 7.44 -10.32 10.59
CA LEU A 181 6.26 -9.88 11.35
C LEU A 181 6.17 -10.50 12.76
N LYS A 182 7.14 -11.33 13.14
CA LYS A 182 7.06 -12.22 14.31
C LYS A 182 7.87 -11.74 15.53
N ASP A 183 8.76 -10.76 15.37
CA ASP A 183 9.65 -10.27 16.42
C ASP A 183 9.54 -8.75 16.62
N ASP A 184 10.14 -8.21 17.68
CA ASP A 184 10.24 -6.76 17.94
C ASP A 184 10.95 -5.96 16.81
N ASN A 185 11.50 -6.67 15.83
CA ASN A 185 12.25 -6.14 14.70
C ASN A 185 11.38 -5.81 13.47
N VAL A 186 10.04 -5.87 13.57
CA VAL A 186 9.17 -5.45 12.46
C VAL A 186 9.40 -3.96 12.18
N GLY A 187 9.87 -3.66 10.96
CA GLY A 187 10.20 -2.29 10.54
C GLY A 187 11.70 -1.99 10.47
N GLU A 188 12.58 -2.91 10.89
CA GLU A 188 14.03 -2.76 10.69
C GLU A 188 14.40 -2.79 9.20
N VAL A 189 13.78 -3.71 8.46
CA VAL A 189 13.97 -3.85 7.01
C VAL A 189 12.64 -4.12 6.33
N ALA A 190 12.40 -3.43 5.22
CA ALA A 190 11.35 -3.75 4.29
C ALA A 190 11.88 -3.72 2.86
N PHE A 191 11.22 -4.45 1.96
CA PHE A 191 11.30 -4.12 0.55
C PHE A 191 10.40 -2.91 0.33
N GLY A 192 10.98 -1.82 -0.16
CA GLY A 192 10.27 -0.61 -0.52
C GLY A 192 10.17 -0.51 -2.03
N THR A 193 9.08 0.02 -2.56
CA THR A 193 9.00 0.47 -3.95
C THR A 193 8.50 1.90 -3.95
N TRP A 194 9.29 2.82 -4.52
CA TRP A 194 8.88 4.20 -4.76
C TRP A 194 8.21 4.32 -6.13
N VAL A 195 7.01 4.91 -6.17
CA VAL A 195 6.27 5.18 -7.39
C VAL A 195 5.87 6.64 -7.40
N ASP A 196 6.19 7.34 -8.49
CA ASP A 196 5.74 8.71 -8.74
C ASP A 196 4.93 8.77 -10.04
N GLU A 197 4.14 9.83 -10.20
CA GLU A 197 3.26 10.02 -11.36
C GLU A 197 4.03 10.20 -12.69
N ASN A 198 5.33 10.50 -12.64
CA ASN A 198 6.20 10.60 -13.82
C ASN A 198 6.63 9.23 -14.38
N GLY A 199 6.26 8.13 -13.71
CA GLY A 199 6.55 6.78 -14.15
C GLY A 199 5.76 6.33 -15.38
N ARG A 200 6.26 5.30 -16.07
CA ARG A 200 5.56 4.64 -17.19
C ARG A 200 4.28 3.89 -16.75
N GLU A 201 4.07 3.74 -15.45
CA GLU A 201 3.08 2.86 -14.83
C GLU A 201 2.11 3.68 -13.98
N THR A 202 0.80 3.62 -14.28
CA THR A 202 -0.21 4.34 -13.47
C THR A 202 -0.31 3.78 -12.06
N PHE A 203 -0.59 4.61 -11.05
CA PHE A 203 -0.83 4.16 -9.67
C PHE A 203 -1.88 3.04 -9.58
N ARG A 204 -2.92 3.11 -10.41
CA ARG A 204 -3.95 2.06 -10.51
C ARG A 204 -3.34 0.71 -10.84
N LYS A 205 -2.45 0.67 -11.83
CA LYS A 205 -1.80 -0.56 -12.28
C LYS A 205 -0.82 -1.09 -11.26
N VAL A 206 -0.02 -0.20 -10.67
CA VAL A 206 0.94 -0.59 -9.63
C VAL A 206 0.21 -1.15 -8.40
N LEU A 207 -0.79 -0.43 -7.89
CA LEU A 207 -1.56 -0.86 -6.73
C LEU A 207 -2.30 -2.18 -7.00
N LEU A 208 -2.93 -2.32 -8.18
CA LEU A 208 -3.59 -3.57 -8.55
C LEU A 208 -2.60 -4.75 -8.54
N GLY A 209 -1.46 -4.61 -9.22
CA GLY A 209 -0.47 -5.68 -9.30
C GLY A 209 0.08 -6.07 -7.92
N TRP A 210 0.34 -5.06 -7.08
CA TRP A 210 0.81 -5.27 -5.73
C TRP A 210 -0.25 -5.95 -4.83
N VAL A 211 -1.53 -5.57 -4.93
CA VAL A 211 -2.62 -6.25 -4.20
C VAL A 211 -2.83 -7.68 -4.71
N LEU A 212 -2.76 -7.93 -6.02
CA LEU A 212 -2.85 -9.29 -6.57
C LEU A 212 -1.72 -10.19 -6.05
N LYS A 213 -0.49 -9.66 -5.98
CA LYS A 213 0.64 -10.34 -5.35
C LYS A 213 0.37 -10.61 -3.88
N ALA A 214 -0.15 -9.64 -3.14
CA ALA A 214 -0.50 -9.80 -1.74
C ALA A 214 -1.56 -10.90 -1.55
N CYS A 215 -2.61 -10.94 -2.38
CA CYS A 215 -3.60 -12.02 -2.36
C CYS A 215 -2.94 -13.39 -2.55
N GLN A 216 -2.07 -13.55 -3.55
CA GLN A 216 -1.36 -14.80 -3.81
C GLN A 216 -0.49 -15.23 -2.63
N ALA A 217 0.30 -14.31 -2.07
CA ALA A 217 1.15 -14.58 -0.91
C ALA A 217 0.34 -15.00 0.33
N ARG A 218 -0.92 -14.56 0.42
CA ARG A 218 -1.84 -14.85 1.53
C ARG A 218 -2.75 -16.06 1.29
N ASP A 219 -2.77 -16.59 0.07
CA ASP A 219 -3.40 -17.86 -0.30
C ASP A 219 -2.54 -19.07 -0.01
N VAL A 220 -1.21 -18.93 -0.07
CA VAL A 220 -0.29 -20.00 0.29
C VAL A 220 -0.36 -20.21 1.81
N PRO A 221 -0.63 -21.44 2.30
CA PRO A 221 -0.55 -21.73 3.73
C PRO A 221 0.82 -21.36 4.26
N ARG A 222 0.88 -20.61 5.37
CA ARG A 222 2.16 -20.38 6.07
C ARG A 222 2.68 -21.76 6.51
N GLN A 223 3.78 -22.22 5.90
CA GLN A 223 4.52 -23.39 6.37
C GLN A 223 5.11 -23.13 7.75
#